data_AF-A5CCF5-F1
#
_entry.id   AF-A5CCF5-F1
#
_cell.length_a   1.000
_cell.length_b   1.000
_cell.length_c   1.000
_cell.angle_alpha   90.00
_cell.angle_beta   90.00
_cell.angle_gamma   90.00
#
_symmetry.space_group_name_H-M   'P 1'
#
loop_
_entity.id
_entity.type
_entity.pdbx_description
1 polymer ?
#
loop_
_entity_poly.entity_id
_entity_poly.type
_entity_poly.pdbx_seq_one_letter_code
_entity_poly.pdbx_strand_id
1 'polypeptide(L)' 'MLKHNSNSINKKYDEGETLLHIAVRNEIIDVIQLLIDYGADIDAKDDNGMIPID' A
#
# COMPACT_ATOMS: atom_id res chain seq x y z
N MET A 1 -6.83 21.12 -11.19
CA MET A 1 -5.93 20.14 -10.53
C MET A 1 -6.58 18.79 -10.69
N LEU A 2 -6.07 17.98 -11.62
CA LEU A 2 -6.63 16.66 -11.90
C LEU A 2 -6.35 15.78 -10.69
N LYS A 3 -7.40 15.50 -9.90
CA LYS A 3 -7.42 14.35 -9.00
C LYS A 3 -7.30 13.13 -9.91
N HIS A 4 -6.07 12.76 -10.27
CA HIS A 4 -5.80 11.41 -10.73
C HIS A 4 -6.39 10.50 -9.68
N ASN A 5 -7.23 9.59 -10.12
CA ASN A 5 -8.15 8.80 -9.33
C ASN A 5 -7.41 8.02 -8.24
N SER A 6 -7.17 8.67 -7.11
CA SER A 6 -6.38 8.24 -5.96
C SER A 6 -7.12 7.22 -5.09
N ASN A 7 -8.23 6.69 -5.57
CA ASN A 7 -9.08 5.76 -4.83
C ASN A 7 -8.61 4.31 -4.84
N SER A 8 -7.58 3.95 -5.63
CA SER A 8 -7.10 2.55 -5.71
C SER A 8 -5.79 2.26 -4.99
N ILE A 9 -4.90 3.23 -4.76
CA ILE A 9 -3.54 2.96 -4.28
C ILE A 9 -3.52 2.35 -2.87
N ASN A 10 -4.43 2.81 -2.01
CA ASN A 10 -4.63 2.31 -0.65
C ASN A 10 -5.84 1.38 -0.53
N LYS A 11 -6.28 0.81 -1.66
CA LYS A 11 -7.37 -0.16 -1.63
C LYS A 11 -6.95 -1.34 -0.76
N LYS A 12 -7.83 -1.69 0.17
CA LYS A 12 -7.71 -2.89 0.98
C LYS A 12 -8.28 -4.10 0.24
N TYR A 13 -7.58 -5.22 0.33
CA TYR A 13 -7.98 -6.53 -0.18
C TYR A 13 -8.48 -7.39 0.99
N ASP A 14 -8.54 -8.70 0.77
CA ASP A 14 -8.85 -9.66 1.84
C ASP A 14 -7.80 -9.50 2.96
N GLU A 15 -8.24 -9.62 4.22
CA GLU A 15 -7.44 -9.35 5.43
C GLU A 15 -7.03 -7.88 5.63
N GLY A 16 -7.62 -6.95 4.89
CA GLY A 16 -7.39 -5.51 5.07
C GLY A 16 -6.07 -5.02 4.49
N GLU A 17 -5.31 -5.89 3.82
CA GLU A 17 -4.00 -5.57 3.25
C GLU A 17 -4.10 -4.58 2.08
N THR A 18 -3.11 -3.71 1.95
CA THR A 18 -2.90 -2.87 0.76
C THR A 18 -1.88 -3.50 -0.18
N LEU A 19 -1.76 -2.97 -1.41
CA LEU A 19 -0.66 -3.37 -2.31
C LEU A 19 0.73 -3.19 -1.67
N LEU A 20 0.87 -2.20 -0.78
CA LEU A 20 2.13 -1.95 -0.10
C LEU A 20 2.49 -3.06 0.90
N HIS A 21 1.52 -3.61 1.63
CA HIS A 21 1.74 -4.78 2.50
C HIS A 21 2.30 -5.95 1.68
N ILE A 22 1.64 -6.25 0.56
CA ILE A 22 2.01 -7.35 -0.32
C ILE A 22 3.41 -7.13 -0.90
N ALA A 23 3.74 -5.91 -1.34
CA ALA A 23 5.04 -5.59 -1.92
C ALA A 23 6.18 -5.68 -0.89
N VAL A 24 5.98 -5.18 0.33
CA VAL A 24 6.98 -5.24 1.41
C VAL A 24 7.21 -6.68 1.86
N ARG A 25 6.15 -7.46 2.11
CA ARG A 25 6.25 -8.88 2.50
C ARG A 25 7.03 -9.73 1.49
N ASN A 26 6.97 -9.37 0.21
CA ASN A 26 7.65 -10.08 -0.87
C ASN A 26 8.96 -9.39 -1.30
N GLU A 27 9.41 -8.36 -0.59
CA GLU A 27 10.65 -7.61 -0.85
C GLU A 27 10.78 -7.10 -2.30
N ILE A 28 9.65 -6.72 -2.93
CA ILE A 28 9.62 -6.26 -4.32
C ILE A 28 9.94 -4.77 -4.38
N ILE A 29 11.23 -4.43 -4.22
CA ILE A 29 11.74 -3.05 -4.07
C ILE A 29 11.20 -2.08 -5.14
N ASP A 30 11.20 -2.49 -6.41
CA ASP A 30 10.74 -1.63 -7.50
C ASP A 30 9.24 -1.27 -7.35
N VAL A 31 8.43 -2.21 -6.87
CA VAL A 31 7.01 -1.99 -6.63
C VAL A 31 6.81 -1.15 -5.37
N ILE A 32 7.58 -1.38 -4.31
CA ILE A 32 7.55 -0.56 -3.10
C ILE A 32 7.81 0.91 -3.46
N GLN A 33 8.87 1.19 -4.22
CA GLN A 33 9.21 2.55 -4.64
C GLN A 33 8.10 3.17 -5.49
N LEU A 34 7.57 2.41 -6.47
CA LEU A 34 6.48 2.88 -7.33
C LEU A 34 5.23 3.23 -6.50
N LEU A 35 4.85 2.41 -5.53
CA LEU A 35 3.69 2.64 -4.68
C LEU A 35 3.88 3.90 -3.81
N ILE A 36 5.07 4.09 -3.23
CA ILE A 36 5.42 5.28 -2.44
C ILE A 36 5.35 6.54 -3.32
N ASP A 37 5.91 6.51 -4.52
CA ASP A 37 5.91 7.64 -5.47
C ASP A 37 4.48 8.04 -5.88
N TYR A 38 3.56 7.07 -5.88
CA TYR A 38 2.14 7.27 -6.18
C TYR A 38 1.30 7.65 -4.94
N GLY A 39 1.93 7.82 -3.78
CA GLY A 39 1.26 8.24 -2.54
C GLY A 39 0.54 7.12 -1.80
N ALA A 40 1.06 5.89 -1.86
CA ALA A 40 0.61 4.82 -0.97
C ALA A 40 0.80 5.23 0.50
N ASP A 41 -0.19 4.91 1.33
CA ASP A 41 -0.19 5.15 2.76
C ASP A 41 0.69 4.09 3.44
N ILE A 42 1.84 4.55 3.95
CA ILE A 42 2.82 3.72 4.66
C ILE A 42 2.35 3.33 6.07
N ASP A 43 1.31 3.99 6.58
CA ASP A 43 0.73 3.72 7.90
C ASP A 43 -0.61 2.97 7.80
N ALA A 44 -0.98 2.52 6.60
CA ALA A 44 -2.22 1.77 6.38
C ALA A 44 -2.18 0.46 7.17
N LYS A 45 -3.14 0.25 8.07
CA LYS A 45 -3.22 -0.98 8.86
C LYS A 45 -4.03 -2.07 8.19
N ASP A 46 -3.56 -3.31 8.22
CA ASP A 46 -4.36 -4.50 7.88
C ASP A 46 -5.44 -4.78 8.96
N ASP A 47 -6.18 -5.89 8.82
CA ASP A 47 -7.20 -6.30 9.79
C ASP A 47 -6.61 -6.77 11.14
N ASN A 48 -5.32 -7.10 11.17
CA ASN A 48 -4.58 -7.43 12.39
C ASN A 48 -3.98 -6.18 13.09
N GLY A 49 -4.06 -5.01 12.44
CA GLY A 49 -3.50 -3.76 12.95
C GLY A 49 -2.04 -3.51 12.56
N MET A 50 -1.46 -4.35 11.70
CA MET A 50 -0.08 -4.27 11.21
C MET A 50 0.02 -3.25 10.09
N ILE A 51 1.07 -2.42 10.09
CA ILE A 51 1.39 -1.55 8.94
C ILE A 51 2.24 -2.33 7.92
N PRO A 52 2.41 -1.85 6.67
CA PRO A 52 3.12 -2.59 5.63
C PRO A 52 4.57 -2.96 5.97
N ILE A 53 5.20 -2.23 6.88
CA ILE A 53 6.61 -2.40 7.27
C ILE A 53 6.80 -3.07 8.64
N ASP A 54 5.73 -3.44 9.35
CA ASP A 54 5.81 -4.22 10.58
C ASP A 54 6.09 -5.71 10.30
#